data_AF-F6BB22-F1
#
_entry.id   AF-F6BB22-F1
#
_cell.length_a   1.000
_cell.length_b   1.000
_cell.length_c   1.000
_cell.angle_alpha   90.00
_cell.angle_beta   90.00
_cell.angle_gamma   90.00
#
_symmetry.space_group_name_H-M   'P 1'
#
loop_
_entity.id
_entity.type
_entity.pdbx_description
1 polymer ?
#
loop_
_entity_poly.entity_id
_entity_poly.type
_entity_poly.pdbx_seq_one_letter_code
_entity_poly.pdbx_strand_id
1 'polypeptide(L)'
;MFNIRCDTMRIIGVIGPKNSGKTTLICELLKKLPFKAAVIKHTCKDIDVDAEGTDSYKLKQFSNTTVFSTNKGTAFYKDKLSLEEILSKIDEDFVIVEGFKEELSKLNIPKIVMIKGNEGLELIDEHTITVIKDYDYDVEDVLKLVLEKATVPSFNLNCKHCGYDCKSFVSAVVKGEAKWNDCVLSSGIKIVVNGKIIPANPFVSKIIKNTIKAMIETLKGVDKPKNIEIKID
;
A
#
# COMPACT_ATOMS: atom_id res chain seq x y z
N MET A 1 -9.52 13.60 -18.80
CA MET A 1 -10.33 12.67 -18.00
C MET A 1 -9.46 11.43 -17.76
N PHE A 2 -8.72 11.40 -16.65
CA PHE A 2 -7.79 10.31 -16.37
C PHE A 2 -8.57 9.08 -15.90
N ASN A 3 -8.86 8.17 -16.82
CA ASN A 3 -9.49 6.90 -16.51
C ASN A 3 -8.41 5.95 -15.97
N ILE A 4 -8.00 6.15 -14.72
CA ILE A 4 -6.98 5.32 -14.05
C ILE A 4 -7.73 4.30 -13.19
N ARG A 5 -8.25 3.25 -13.80
CA ARG A 5 -8.30 1.96 -13.10
C ARG A 5 -6.90 1.36 -13.25
N CYS A 6 -6.10 1.48 -12.21
CA CYS A 6 -4.89 0.66 -12.13
C CYS A 6 -5.37 -0.73 -11.75
N ASP A 7 -5.25 -1.74 -12.62
CA ASP A 7 -5.48 -3.14 -12.25
C ASP A 7 -4.44 -3.67 -11.23
N THR A 8 -3.63 -2.78 -10.63
CA THR A 8 -2.50 -3.09 -9.77
C THR A 8 -2.35 -2.03 -8.68
N MET A 9 -2.26 -2.47 -7.43
CA MET A 9 -2.03 -1.63 -6.25
C MET A 9 -0.82 -0.71 -6.42
N ARG A 10 -1.02 0.58 -6.12
CA ARG A 10 0.01 1.60 -5.97
C ARG A 10 0.06 2.09 -4.53
N ILE A 11 1.25 2.40 -4.04
CA ILE A 11 1.45 2.75 -2.64
C ILE A 11 2.37 3.98 -2.52
N ILE A 12 2.05 4.83 -1.53
CA ILE A 12 2.90 5.96 -1.12
C ILE A 12 2.93 6.05 0.41
N GLY A 13 4.10 6.36 0.96
CA GLY A 13 4.28 6.65 2.39
C GLY A 13 4.15 8.13 2.71
N VAL A 14 3.71 8.45 3.93
CA VAL A 14 3.78 9.78 4.53
C VAL A 14 4.36 9.62 5.94
N ILE A 15 5.58 10.11 6.14
CA ILE A 15 6.32 9.96 7.38
C ILE A 15 6.80 11.31 7.92
N GLY A 16 7.15 11.34 9.20
CA GLY A 16 7.59 12.56 9.88
C GLY A 16 7.28 12.54 11.38
N PRO A 17 7.76 13.54 12.13
CA PRO A 17 7.57 13.67 13.59
C PRO A 17 6.10 13.71 14.01
N LYS A 18 5.81 13.49 15.29
CA LYS A 18 4.44 13.69 15.82
C LYS A 18 4.03 15.15 15.62
N ASN A 19 2.75 15.38 15.33
CA ASN A 19 2.19 16.73 15.08
C ASN A 19 2.86 17.49 13.92
N SER A 20 3.44 16.77 12.96
CA SER A 20 4.02 17.35 11.74
C SER A 20 3.01 17.52 10.60
N GLY A 21 1.79 16.99 10.71
CA GLY A 21 0.72 17.26 9.73
C GLY A 21 0.32 16.15 8.82
N LYS A 22 0.94 14.99 8.97
CA LYS A 22 0.71 13.82 8.11
C LYS A 22 -0.77 13.52 7.90
N THR A 23 -1.54 13.41 8.98
CA THR A 23 -2.98 13.09 8.88
C THR A 23 -3.75 14.18 8.15
N THR A 24 -3.43 15.46 8.37
CA THR A 24 -4.05 16.58 7.64
C THR A 24 -3.76 16.50 6.16
N LEU A 25 -2.49 16.35 5.78
CA LEU A 25 -2.07 16.18 4.39
C LEU A 25 -2.78 15.00 3.73
N ILE A 26 -2.81 13.84 4.39
CA ILE A 26 -3.49 12.64 3.88
C ILE A 26 -4.98 12.92 3.66
N CYS A 27 -5.67 13.57 4.60
CA CYS A 27 -7.08 13.93 4.44
C CYS A 27 -7.30 14.88 3.25
N GLU A 28 -6.42 15.85 3.03
CA GLU A 28 -6.52 16.78 1.90
C GLU A 28 -6.26 16.11 0.55
N LEU A 29 -5.28 15.21 0.49
CA LEU A 29 -5.03 14.37 -0.69
C LEU A 29 -6.24 13.48 -0.99
N LEU A 30 -6.80 12.79 0.00
CA LEU A 30 -7.96 11.92 -0.17
C LEU A 30 -9.20 12.66 -0.70
N LYS A 31 -9.39 13.93 -0.32
CA LYS A 31 -10.50 14.76 -0.82
C LYS A 31 -10.35 15.10 -2.31
N LYS A 32 -9.12 15.16 -2.83
CA LYS A 32 -8.82 15.55 -4.20
C LYS A 32 -8.51 14.38 -5.13
N LEU A 33 -8.26 13.19 -4.59
CA LEU A 33 -8.07 11.98 -5.39
C LEU A 33 -9.33 11.68 -6.21
N PRO A 34 -9.19 11.34 -7.51
CA PRO A 34 -10.32 11.02 -8.37
C PRO A 34 -10.89 9.61 -8.12
N PHE A 35 -10.33 8.86 -7.16
CA PHE A 35 -10.68 7.51 -6.78
C PHE A 35 -10.54 7.32 -5.26
N LYS A 36 -11.13 6.24 -4.73
CA LYS A 36 -10.95 5.86 -3.33
C LYS A 36 -9.57 5.23 -3.12
N ALA A 37 -8.99 5.47 -1.95
CA ALA A 37 -7.73 4.86 -1.54
C ALA A 37 -7.89 4.24 -0.15
N ALA A 38 -7.16 3.16 0.11
CA ALA A 38 -6.98 2.63 1.45
C ALA A 38 -5.95 3.48 2.21
N VAL A 39 -6.13 3.58 3.53
CA VAL A 39 -5.20 4.26 4.42
C VAL A 39 -4.73 3.29 5.48
N ILE A 40 -3.42 3.09 5.56
CA ILE A 40 -2.79 2.32 6.64
C ILE A 40 -2.17 3.32 7.61
N LYS A 41 -2.55 3.28 8.89
CA LYS A 41 -1.99 4.14 9.91
C LYS A 41 -1.27 3.33 10.98
N HIS A 42 0.04 3.51 11.10
CA HIS A 42 0.84 2.95 12.18
C HIS A 42 0.88 3.91 13.37
N THR A 43 0.33 3.50 14.50
CA THR A 43 0.38 4.25 15.76
C THR A 43 1.08 3.41 16.83
N CYS A 44 1.97 4.06 17.60
CA CYS A 44 2.58 3.45 18.79
C CYS A 44 1.67 3.52 20.02
N LYS A 45 0.54 4.25 19.95
CA LYS A 45 -0.47 4.22 21.00
C LYS A 45 -1.31 2.98 20.80
N ASP A 46 -1.51 2.21 21.87
CA ASP A 46 -2.56 1.21 21.90
C ASP A 46 -3.88 1.88 21.49
N ILE A 47 -4.55 1.28 20.52
CA ILE A 47 -5.88 1.73 20.14
C ILE A 47 -6.78 1.23 21.27
N ASP A 48 -7.50 2.14 21.94
CA ASP A 48 -8.38 1.93 23.12
C ASP A 48 -9.48 0.84 22.96
N VAL A 49 -9.50 0.12 21.84
CA VAL A 49 -10.33 -1.08 21.63
C VAL A 49 -9.98 -2.17 22.66
N ASP A 50 -8.81 -2.11 23.29
CA ASP A 50 -8.21 -3.20 24.05
C ASP A 50 -7.73 -2.78 25.45
N ALA A 51 -8.51 -1.95 26.16
CA ALA A 51 -8.19 -1.58 27.53
C ALA A 51 -8.34 -2.79 28.49
N GLU A 52 -7.39 -2.96 29.40
CA GLU A 52 -7.39 -4.06 30.36
C GLU A 52 -8.70 -4.10 31.16
N GLY A 53 -9.39 -5.26 31.13
CA GLY A 53 -10.66 -5.47 31.81
C GLY A 53 -11.92 -5.38 30.94
N THR A 54 -11.84 -4.92 29.69
CA THR A 54 -12.98 -4.96 28.75
C THR A 54 -13.22 -6.38 28.22
N ASP A 55 -14.44 -6.63 27.71
CA ASP A 55 -14.76 -7.92 27.07
C ASP A 55 -13.92 -8.13 25.79
N SER A 56 -13.59 -7.06 25.07
CA SER A 56 -12.67 -7.10 23.92
C SER A 56 -11.29 -7.62 24.31
N TYR A 57 -10.72 -7.11 25.41
CA TYR A 57 -9.42 -7.53 25.92
C TYR A 57 -9.42 -9.02 26.32
N LYS A 58 -10.48 -9.47 27.01
CA LYS A 58 -10.64 -10.88 27.38
C LYS A 58 -10.78 -11.79 26.16
N LEU A 59 -11.58 -11.41 25.17
CA LEU A 59 -11.80 -12.20 23.95
C LEU A 59 -10.51 -12.41 23.18
N LYS A 60 -9.66 -11.38 23.09
CA LYS A 60 -8.37 -11.46 22.40
C LYS A 60 -7.41 -12.48 23.03
N GLN A 61 -7.42 -12.64 24.36
CA GLN A 61 -6.56 -13.62 25.03
C GLN A 61 -6.81 -15.07 24.55
N PHE A 62 -7.99 -15.33 23.98
CA PHE A 62 -8.41 -16.66 23.50
C PHE A 62 -8.72 -16.71 21.99
N SER A 63 -8.47 -15.64 21.24
CA SER A 63 -8.77 -15.60 19.81
C SER A 63 -7.72 -14.86 18.99
N ASN A 64 -7.35 -15.44 17.85
CA ASN A 64 -6.44 -14.82 16.88
C ASN A 64 -7.09 -13.65 16.09
N THR A 65 -8.42 -13.55 16.13
CA THR A 65 -9.18 -12.50 15.46
C THR A 65 -10.48 -12.26 16.20
N THR A 66 -10.72 -11.01 16.57
CA THR A 66 -12.00 -10.53 17.11
C THR A 66 -12.64 -9.58 16.11
N VAL A 67 -13.93 -9.73 15.85
CA VAL A 67 -14.67 -8.86 14.94
C VAL A 67 -15.75 -8.13 15.71
N PHE A 68 -15.69 -6.80 15.71
CA PHE A 68 -16.73 -5.94 16.28
C PHE A 68 -17.62 -5.44 15.16
N SER A 69 -18.90 -5.80 15.17
CA SER A 69 -19.89 -5.31 14.22
C SER A 69 -20.85 -4.36 14.92
N THR A 70 -20.98 -3.14 14.40
CA THR A 70 -21.85 -2.09 14.94
C THR A 70 -22.69 -1.48 13.81
N ASN A 71 -23.74 -0.73 14.16
CA ASN A 71 -24.54 0.03 13.18
C ASN A 71 -23.72 1.07 12.39
N LYS A 72 -22.51 1.42 12.85
CA LYS A 72 -21.62 2.40 12.20
C LYS A 72 -20.54 1.76 11.35
N GLY A 73 -20.33 0.45 11.45
CA GLY A 73 -19.29 -0.26 10.72
C GLY A 73 -18.74 -1.47 11.48
N THR A 74 -17.76 -2.12 10.84
CA THR A 74 -17.10 -3.33 11.32
C THR A 74 -15.63 -3.06 11.56
N ALA A 75 -15.13 -3.48 12.73
CA ALA A 75 -13.71 -3.41 13.08
C ALA A 75 -13.15 -4.82 13.24
N PHE A 76 -12.04 -5.11 12.54
CA PHE A 76 -11.27 -6.33 12.70
C PHE A 76 -10.11 -6.06 13.65
N TYR A 77 -10.04 -6.84 14.71
CA TYR A 77 -8.96 -6.78 15.67
C TYR A 77 -8.13 -8.07 15.55
N LYS A 78 -6.84 -7.92 15.25
CA LYS A 78 -5.89 -9.00 15.01
C LYS A 78 -4.58 -8.70 15.72
N ASP A 79 -3.73 -9.71 15.85
CA ASP A 79 -2.34 -9.54 16.25
C ASP A 79 -1.59 -8.58 15.32
N LYS A 80 -0.47 -8.05 15.83
CA LYS A 80 0.38 -7.12 15.08
C LYS A 80 0.83 -7.76 13.77
N LEU A 81 0.43 -7.16 12.66
CA LEU A 81 0.86 -7.52 11.31
C LEU A 81 1.97 -6.57 10.83
N SER A 82 2.89 -7.10 10.05
CA SER A 82 3.81 -6.29 9.23
C SER A 82 3.06 -5.54 8.13
N LEU A 83 3.66 -4.49 7.58
CA LEU A 83 3.13 -3.75 6.43
C LEU A 83 2.89 -4.68 5.23
N GLU A 84 3.79 -5.64 4.96
CA GLU A 84 3.63 -6.63 3.88
C GLU A 84 2.36 -7.47 4.07
N GLU A 85 2.10 -7.93 5.30
CA GLU A 85 0.92 -8.74 5.64
C GLU A 85 -0.38 -7.92 5.61
N ILE A 86 -0.33 -6.63 5.93
CA ILE A 86 -1.48 -5.73 5.80
C ILE A 86 -1.78 -5.50 4.32
N LEU A 87 -0.76 -5.19 3.51
CA LEU A 87 -0.91 -4.97 2.06
C LEU A 87 -1.46 -6.20 1.33
N SER A 88 -1.15 -7.41 1.79
CA SER A 88 -1.72 -8.64 1.21
C SER A 88 -3.24 -8.74 1.39
N LYS A 89 -3.83 -8.01 2.35
CA LYS A 89 -5.26 -8.02 2.70
C LYS A 89 -6.04 -6.82 2.20
N ILE A 90 -5.38 -5.89 1.51
CA ILE A 90 -6.01 -4.70 0.93
C ILE A 90 -6.33 -5.00 -0.54
N ASP A 91 -7.53 -4.59 -0.94
CA ASP A 91 -8.07 -4.77 -2.29
C ASP A 91 -8.09 -3.46 -3.09
N GLU A 92 -7.92 -2.31 -2.43
CA GLU A 92 -7.84 -1.02 -3.10
C GLU A 92 -6.58 -0.86 -3.97
N ASP A 93 -6.76 -0.29 -5.15
CA ASP A 93 -5.69 -0.04 -6.13
C ASP A 93 -4.74 1.09 -5.72
N PHE A 94 -5.06 1.85 -4.67
CA PHE A 94 -4.22 2.94 -4.17
C PHE A 94 -4.19 2.93 -2.65
N VAL A 95 -3.00 2.96 -2.08
CA VAL A 95 -2.76 2.87 -0.64
C VAL A 95 -1.87 4.03 -0.18
N ILE A 96 -2.30 4.72 0.87
CA ILE A 96 -1.50 5.73 1.55
C ILE A 96 -1.12 5.21 2.93
N VAL A 97 0.17 5.22 3.26
CA VAL A 97 0.69 4.72 4.54
C VAL A 97 1.16 5.87 5.41
N GLU A 98 0.50 6.09 6.55
CA GLU A 98 0.98 6.98 7.61
C GLU A 98 1.86 6.18 8.59
N GLY A 99 3.16 6.48 8.66
CA GLY A 99 4.09 5.81 9.57
C GLY A 99 4.87 4.67 8.91
N PHE A 100 5.09 3.55 9.61
CA PHE A 100 5.89 2.41 9.12
C PHE A 100 7.29 2.80 8.55
N LYS A 101 7.98 3.76 9.17
CA LYS A 101 9.24 4.36 8.66
C LYS A 101 10.26 3.33 8.16
N GLU A 102 10.60 2.35 8.99
CA GLU A 102 11.58 1.32 8.68
C GLU A 102 11.10 0.37 7.56
N GLU A 103 9.83 -0.03 7.61
CA GLU A 103 9.25 -0.94 6.62
C GLU A 103 9.10 -0.28 5.25
N LEU A 104 8.76 1.01 5.20
CA LEU A 104 8.73 1.77 3.95
C LEU A 104 10.11 1.84 3.30
N SER A 105 11.17 2.12 4.06
CA SER A 105 12.53 2.12 3.52
C SER A 105 13.00 0.70 3.14
N LYS A 106 12.68 -0.32 3.94
CA LYS A 106 13.00 -1.73 3.63
C LYS A 106 12.32 -2.21 2.33
N LEU A 107 11.10 -1.76 2.06
CA LEU A 107 10.30 -2.15 0.90
C LEU A 107 10.51 -1.25 -0.32
N ASN A 108 11.39 -0.25 -0.22
CA ASN A 108 11.59 0.79 -1.23
C ASN A 108 10.28 1.50 -1.60
N ILE A 109 9.46 1.86 -0.62
CA ILE A 109 8.21 2.57 -0.88
C ILE A 109 8.50 4.08 -1.01
N PRO A 110 8.09 4.72 -2.12
CA PRO A 110 8.21 6.16 -2.27
C PRO A 110 7.40 6.87 -1.19
N LYS A 111 7.93 7.98 -0.68
CA LYS A 111 7.36 8.62 0.51
C LYS A 111 7.49 10.15 0.53
N ILE A 112 6.54 10.78 1.20
CA ILE A 112 6.60 12.19 1.59
C ILE A 112 7.21 12.26 2.99
N VAL A 113 8.19 13.14 3.17
CA VAL A 113 8.79 13.40 4.49
C VAL A 113 8.32 14.75 5.01
N MET A 114 7.56 14.73 6.10
CA MET A 114 7.17 15.92 6.85
C MET A 114 8.27 16.28 7.85
N ILE A 115 8.71 17.53 7.86
CA ILE A 115 9.66 18.10 8.81
C ILE A 115 8.96 19.10 9.70
N LYS A 116 9.30 19.09 10.99
CA LYS A 116 8.89 20.13 11.95
C LYS A 116 10.14 20.78 12.54
N GLY A 117 10.41 22.04 12.22
CA GLY A 117 11.66 22.71 12.55
C GLY A 117 12.87 21.96 11.96
N ASN A 118 13.61 21.24 12.79
CA ASN A 118 14.75 20.41 12.39
C ASN A 118 14.52 18.90 12.61
N GLU A 119 13.33 18.50 13.11
CA GLU A 119 13.01 17.09 13.35
C GLU A 119 12.53 16.41 12.05
N GLY A 120 12.99 15.19 11.79
CA GLY A 120 12.57 14.37 10.64
C GLY A 120 13.52 14.44 9.44
N LEU A 121 14.61 15.20 9.51
CA LEU A 121 15.65 15.26 8.47
C LEU A 121 16.31 13.90 8.24
N GLU A 122 16.43 13.08 9.29
CA GLU A 122 16.99 11.73 9.25
C GLU A 122 16.14 10.74 8.45
N LEU A 123 14.91 11.10 8.11
CA LEU A 123 13.96 10.26 7.37
C LEU A 123 14.06 10.43 5.86
N ILE A 124 14.84 11.42 5.40
CA ILE A 124 15.03 11.69 3.98
C ILE A 124 15.98 10.64 3.40
N ASP A 125 15.54 9.93 2.38
CA ASP A 125 16.38 9.07 1.56
C ASP A 125 16.06 9.21 0.07
N GLU A 126 16.65 8.37 -0.76
CA GLU A 126 16.48 8.40 -2.23
C GLU A 126 15.07 8.02 -2.72
N HIS A 127 14.18 7.57 -1.83
CA HIS A 127 12.77 7.30 -2.14
C HIS A 127 11.84 8.42 -1.67
N THR A 128 12.39 9.51 -1.11
CA THR A 128 11.62 10.70 -0.75
C THR A 128 11.19 11.46 -2.00
N ILE A 129 9.89 11.53 -2.27
CA ILE A 129 9.34 12.22 -3.45
C ILE A 129 9.29 13.74 -3.25
N THR A 130 9.10 14.17 -2.01
CA THR A 130 9.11 15.57 -1.60
C THR A 130 9.27 15.67 -0.08
N VAL A 131 9.85 16.80 0.35
CA VAL A 131 10.01 17.16 1.76
C VAL A 131 9.12 18.37 2.02
N ILE A 132 8.24 18.25 3.00
CA ILE A 132 7.34 19.34 3.40
C ILE A 132 7.75 19.79 4.79
N LYS A 133 8.21 21.04 4.90
CA LYS A 133 8.66 21.61 6.17
C LYS A 133 7.59 22.53 6.74
N ASP A 134 7.28 22.34 8.02
CA ASP A 134 6.40 23.22 8.79
C ASP A 134 5.04 23.50 8.10
N TYR A 135 4.47 22.47 7.45
CA TYR A 135 3.20 22.51 6.72
C TYR A 135 3.16 23.47 5.53
N ASP A 136 4.32 23.87 5.01
CA ASP A 136 4.41 24.71 3.81
C ASP A 136 4.32 23.85 2.55
N TYR A 137 3.12 23.73 1.99
CA TYR A 137 2.86 23.03 0.73
C TYR A 137 1.60 23.53 0.03
N ASP A 138 1.56 23.38 -1.29
CA ASP A 138 0.33 23.37 -2.07
C ASP A 138 -0.13 21.92 -2.26
N VAL A 139 -1.38 21.63 -1.93
CA VAL A 139 -1.92 20.26 -1.98
C VAL A 139 -2.03 19.72 -3.41
N GLU A 140 -2.27 20.55 -4.42
CA GLU A 140 -2.36 20.12 -5.82
C GLU A 140 -0.98 19.70 -6.35
N ASP A 141 0.07 20.44 -5.97
CA ASP A 141 1.45 20.08 -6.31
C ASP A 141 1.83 18.74 -5.66
N VAL A 142 1.50 18.56 -4.38
CA VAL A 142 1.74 17.28 -3.69
C VAL A 142 0.92 16.15 -4.32
N LEU A 143 -0.34 16.40 -4.67
CA LEU A 143 -1.20 15.41 -5.32
C LEU A 143 -0.62 14.96 -6.66
N LYS A 144 -0.12 15.89 -7.48
CA LYS A 144 0.54 15.57 -8.75
C LYS A 144 1.74 14.64 -8.52
N LEU A 145 2.60 14.97 -7.57
CA LEU A 145 3.75 14.13 -7.21
C LEU A 145 3.30 12.75 -6.73
N VAL A 146 2.29 12.68 -5.85
CA VAL A 146 1.73 11.39 -5.37
C VAL A 146 1.23 10.53 -6.54
N LEU A 147 0.46 11.13 -7.46
CA LEU A 147 -0.10 10.42 -8.62
C LEU A 147 0.96 10.02 -9.66
N GLU A 148 2.08 10.72 -9.75
CA GLU A 148 3.19 10.38 -10.65
C GLU A 148 4.16 9.37 -10.03
N LYS A 149 4.40 9.46 -8.72
CA LYS A 149 5.52 8.78 -8.05
C LYS A 149 5.12 7.59 -7.18
N ALA A 150 3.84 7.40 -6.84
CA ALA A 150 3.40 6.18 -6.14
C ALA A 150 3.64 4.95 -7.03
N THR A 151 4.33 3.94 -6.48
CA THR A 151 4.76 2.74 -7.22
C THR A 151 4.00 1.50 -6.77
N VAL A 152 4.12 0.42 -7.54
CA VAL A 152 3.68 -0.91 -7.11
C VAL A 152 4.67 -1.44 -6.05
N PRO A 153 4.19 -2.02 -4.93
CA PRO A 153 5.08 -2.62 -3.94
C PRO A 153 5.80 -3.81 -4.57
N SER A 154 7.12 -3.68 -4.73
CA SER A 154 7.93 -4.68 -5.43
C SER A 154 8.38 -5.85 -4.57
N PHE A 155 8.23 -5.74 -3.24
CA PHE A 155 8.66 -6.72 -2.25
C PHE A 155 10.10 -7.22 -2.46
N ASN A 156 10.99 -6.33 -2.92
CA ASN A 156 12.41 -6.61 -3.17
C ASN A 156 12.68 -7.78 -4.14
N LEU A 157 11.80 -8.03 -5.12
CA LEU A 157 11.98 -9.12 -6.10
C LEU A 157 13.30 -9.01 -6.89
N ASN A 158 13.76 -7.79 -7.19
CA ASN A 158 15.00 -7.51 -7.90
C ASN A 158 15.17 -8.27 -9.23
N CYS A 159 14.07 -8.46 -10.00
CA CYS A 159 14.09 -9.25 -11.24
C CYS A 159 14.84 -8.60 -12.41
N LYS A 160 15.11 -7.28 -12.36
CA LYS A 160 15.86 -6.51 -13.38
C LYS A 160 15.24 -6.44 -14.79
N HIS A 161 14.01 -6.91 -14.99
CA HIS A 161 13.35 -6.83 -16.31
C HIS A 161 13.06 -5.39 -16.77
N CYS A 162 12.95 -4.43 -15.85
CA CYS A 162 12.83 -3.01 -16.17
C CYS A 162 14.18 -2.30 -16.33
N GLY A 163 15.31 -3.03 -16.26
CA GLY A 163 16.67 -2.45 -16.30
C GLY A 163 17.23 -2.03 -14.94
N TYR A 164 16.44 -2.12 -13.87
CA TYR A 164 16.80 -1.69 -12.51
C TYR A 164 16.63 -2.83 -11.50
N ASP A 165 17.40 -2.81 -10.41
CA ASP A 165 16.92 -3.48 -9.19
C ASP A 165 15.77 -2.67 -8.56
N CYS A 166 15.02 -3.25 -7.62
CA CYS A 166 13.81 -2.62 -7.09
C CYS A 166 14.10 -1.30 -6.39
N LYS A 167 15.25 -1.18 -5.73
CA LYS A 167 15.66 0.02 -5.00
C LYS A 167 16.01 1.17 -5.95
N SER A 168 16.86 0.89 -6.94
CA SER A 168 17.24 1.86 -7.98
C SER A 168 16.08 2.23 -8.90
N PHE A 169 15.13 1.31 -9.13
CA PHE A 169 13.90 1.61 -9.88
C PHE A 169 13.10 2.72 -9.20
N VAL A 170 12.86 2.60 -7.89
CA VAL A 170 12.07 3.61 -7.16
C VAL A 170 12.80 4.95 -7.11
N SER A 171 14.14 4.92 -6.95
CA SER A 171 15.00 6.11 -7.06
C SER A 171 14.86 6.79 -8.44
N ALA A 172 14.86 6.01 -9.53
CA ALA A 172 14.65 6.51 -10.89
C ALA A 172 13.25 7.09 -11.09
N VAL A 173 12.20 6.45 -10.52
CA VAL A 173 10.84 6.98 -10.55
C VAL A 173 10.76 8.32 -9.83
N VAL A 174 11.32 8.41 -8.62
CA VAL A 174 11.39 9.65 -7.82
C VAL A 174 12.05 10.77 -8.63
N LYS A 175 13.20 10.50 -9.26
CA LYS A 175 13.94 11.46 -10.11
C LYS A 175 13.24 11.79 -11.43
N GLY A 176 12.25 11.01 -11.84
CA GLY A 176 11.54 11.18 -13.12
C GLY A 176 12.28 10.57 -14.32
N GLU A 177 13.27 9.73 -14.07
CA GLU A 177 14.02 8.97 -15.08
C GLU A 177 13.25 7.71 -15.53
N ALA A 178 12.32 7.24 -14.71
CA ALA A 178 11.40 6.14 -15.00
C ALA A 178 9.96 6.49 -14.61
N LYS A 179 9.00 5.74 -15.14
CA LYS A 179 7.59 5.79 -14.73
C LYS A 179 7.26 4.61 -13.84
N TRP A 180 6.32 4.80 -12.91
CA TRP A 180 5.90 3.74 -11.99
C TRP A 180 5.42 2.46 -12.69
N ASN A 181 4.88 2.59 -13.91
CA ASN A 181 4.38 1.50 -14.74
C ASN A 181 5.42 0.87 -15.66
N ASP A 182 6.69 1.31 -15.61
CA ASP A 182 7.79 0.61 -16.27
C ASP A 182 8.17 -0.68 -15.51
N CYS A 183 7.73 -0.82 -14.25
CA CYS A 183 7.86 -2.06 -13.49
C CYS A 183 6.95 -3.13 -14.05
N VAL A 184 7.51 -4.30 -14.33
CA VAL A 184 6.78 -5.48 -14.79
C VAL A 184 5.63 -5.95 -13.88
N LEU A 185 5.70 -5.65 -12.59
CA LEU A 185 4.66 -6.01 -11.62
C LEU A 185 3.38 -5.18 -11.80
N SER A 186 3.44 -4.04 -12.50
CA SER A 186 2.30 -3.15 -12.75
C SER A 186 1.18 -3.73 -13.62
N SER A 187 1.40 -4.93 -14.20
CA SER A 187 0.42 -5.64 -15.04
C SER A 187 0.24 -7.11 -14.64
N GLY A 188 0.70 -7.47 -13.44
CA GLY A 188 0.81 -8.86 -12.97
C GLY A 188 -0.43 -9.43 -12.29
N ILE A 189 -0.31 -10.66 -11.81
CA ILE A 189 -1.28 -11.28 -10.90
C ILE A 189 -0.81 -11.15 -9.45
N LYS A 190 -1.75 -11.03 -8.51
CA LYS A 190 -1.47 -11.10 -7.07
C LYS A 190 -1.49 -12.56 -6.64
N ILE A 191 -0.33 -13.14 -6.39
CA ILE A 191 -0.20 -14.49 -5.81
C ILE A 191 0.14 -14.31 -4.33
N VAL A 192 -0.58 -14.98 -3.43
CA VAL A 192 -0.28 -14.97 -1.98
C VAL A 192 -0.03 -16.40 -1.52
N VAL A 193 1.15 -16.66 -0.94
CA VAL A 193 1.53 -17.96 -0.38
C VAL A 193 1.93 -17.76 1.08
N ASN A 194 1.25 -18.45 2.00
CA ASN A 194 1.48 -18.31 3.45
C ASN A 194 1.45 -16.85 3.93
N GLY A 195 0.50 -16.06 3.42
CA GLY A 195 0.33 -14.65 3.77
C GLY A 195 1.30 -13.67 3.09
N LYS A 196 2.26 -14.16 2.30
CA LYS A 196 3.25 -13.33 1.58
C LYS A 196 2.88 -13.18 0.12
N ILE A 197 2.96 -11.97 -0.41
CA ILE A 197 2.80 -11.72 -1.84
C ILE A 197 4.02 -12.29 -2.59
N ILE A 198 3.77 -13.16 -3.56
CA ILE A 198 4.79 -13.74 -4.43
C ILE A 198 4.79 -12.96 -5.74
N PRO A 199 5.78 -12.07 -5.96
CA PRO A 199 5.84 -11.28 -7.18
C PRO A 199 6.27 -12.18 -8.35
N ALA A 200 5.60 -12.03 -9.49
CA ALA A 200 5.86 -12.81 -10.69
C ALA A 200 6.19 -11.88 -11.87
N ASN A 201 7.16 -12.28 -12.71
CA ASN A 201 7.45 -11.53 -13.94
C ASN A 201 6.26 -11.58 -14.92
N PRO A 202 6.25 -10.79 -16.02
CA PRO A 202 5.09 -10.70 -16.92
C PRO A 202 4.77 -12.02 -17.60
N PHE A 203 5.79 -12.81 -17.93
CA PHE A 203 5.62 -14.10 -18.60
C PHE A 203 4.89 -15.09 -17.69
N VAL A 204 5.41 -15.28 -16.46
CA VAL A 204 4.80 -16.16 -15.45
C VAL A 204 3.39 -15.67 -15.09
N SER A 205 3.22 -14.35 -14.89
CA SER A 205 1.91 -13.77 -14.61
C SER A 205 0.90 -14.04 -15.72
N LYS A 206 1.30 -13.90 -16.99
CA LYS A 206 0.44 -14.13 -18.15
C LYS A 206 0.03 -15.60 -18.29
N ILE A 207 0.97 -16.53 -18.08
CA ILE A 207 0.67 -17.97 -18.11
C ILE A 207 -0.38 -18.30 -17.06
N ILE A 208 -0.12 -17.97 -15.79
CA ILE A 208 -1.01 -18.32 -14.68
C ILE A 208 -2.39 -17.65 -14.87
N LYS A 209 -2.42 -16.35 -15.22
CA LYS A 209 -3.67 -15.60 -15.47
C LYS A 209 -4.52 -16.27 -16.55
N ASN A 210 -3.91 -16.58 -17.70
CA ASN A 210 -4.65 -17.14 -18.84
C ASN A 210 -5.12 -18.56 -18.56
N THR A 211 -4.31 -19.38 -17.91
CA THR A 211 -4.70 -20.75 -17.51
C THR A 211 -5.88 -20.72 -16.54
N ILE A 212 -5.78 -19.94 -15.46
CA ILE A 212 -6.87 -19.80 -14.48
C ILE A 212 -8.13 -19.28 -15.15
N LYS A 213 -8.02 -18.21 -15.94
CA LYS A 213 -9.17 -17.61 -16.62
C LYS A 213 -9.85 -18.61 -17.55
N ALA A 214 -9.09 -19.35 -18.35
CA ALA A 214 -9.63 -20.38 -19.23
C ALA A 214 -10.35 -21.49 -18.46
N MET A 215 -9.81 -21.94 -17.32
CA MET A 215 -10.48 -22.93 -16.46
C MET A 215 -11.82 -22.39 -15.93
N ILE A 216 -11.83 -21.16 -15.41
CA ILE A 216 -13.03 -20.56 -14.82
C ILE A 216 -14.11 -20.27 -15.87
N GLU A 217 -13.74 -19.86 -17.09
CA GLU A 217 -14.70 -19.63 -18.19
C GLU A 217 -15.43 -20.90 -18.65
N THR A 218 -14.94 -22.10 -18.29
CA THR A 218 -15.67 -23.36 -18.54
C THR A 218 -16.76 -23.66 -17.50
N LEU A 219 -16.80 -22.93 -16.38
CA LEU A 219 -17.76 -23.17 -15.30
C LEU A 219 -19.12 -22.54 -15.64
N LYS A 220 -20.20 -23.27 -15.33
CA LYS A 220 -21.58 -22.77 -15.53
C LYS A 220 -21.83 -21.53 -14.67
N GLY A 221 -22.37 -20.48 -15.28
CA GLY A 221 -22.81 -19.26 -14.59
C GLY A 221 -21.71 -18.22 -14.35
N VAL A 222 -20.53 -18.38 -14.95
CA VAL A 222 -19.37 -17.49 -14.77
C VAL A 222 -18.98 -16.83 -16.10
N ASP A 223 -19.95 -16.18 -16.76
CA ASP A 223 -19.69 -15.49 -18.03
C ASP A 223 -18.88 -14.21 -17.81
N LYS A 224 -17.71 -14.11 -18.46
CA LYS A 224 -16.80 -12.95 -18.43
C LYS A 224 -16.41 -12.53 -16.99
N PRO A 225 -15.73 -13.42 -16.23
CA PRO A 225 -15.31 -13.10 -14.87
C PRO A 225 -14.42 -11.86 -14.84
N LYS A 226 -14.77 -10.89 -13.98
CA LYS A 226 -14.00 -9.66 -13.77
C LYS A 226 -12.94 -9.82 -12.67
N ASN A 227 -13.28 -10.54 -11.61
CA ASN A 227 -12.40 -10.85 -10.49
C ASN A 227 -12.49 -12.37 -10.23
N ILE A 228 -11.35 -13.01 -10.02
CA ILE A 228 -11.23 -14.44 -9.70
C ILE A 228 -10.32 -14.55 -8.48
N GLU A 229 -10.87 -15.07 -7.38
CA GLU A 229 -10.12 -15.43 -6.18
C GLU A 229 -10.07 -16.96 -6.06
N ILE A 230 -8.87 -17.51 -5.88
CA ILE A 230 -8.66 -18.95 -5.71
C ILE A 230 -7.92 -19.16 -4.39
N LYS A 231 -8.53 -19.99 -3.54
CA LYS A 231 -7.95 -20.43 -2.27
C LYS A 231 -7.79 -21.95 -2.30
N ILE A 232 -6.61 -22.43 -1.89
CA ILE A 232 -6.26 -23.84 -1.80
C ILE A 232 -5.85 -24.10 -0.34
N ASP A 233 -6.47 -25.10 0.29
CA ASP A 233 -6.21 -25.51 1.68
C ASP A 233 -5.18 -26.65 1.75
#